data_AF-A0AAE3IJP3-F1
#
_entry.id   AF-A0AAE3IJP3-F1
#
_cell.length_a   1.000
_cell.length_b   1.000
_cell.length_c   1.000
_cell.angle_alpha   90.00
_cell.angle_beta   90.00
_cell.angle_gamma   90.00
#
_symmetry.space_group_name_H-M   'P 1'
#
loop_
_entity.id
_entity.type
_entity.pdbx_description
1 polymer ?
#
loop_
_entity_poly.entity_id
_entity_poly.type
_entity_poly.pdbx_seq_one_letter_code
_entity_poly.pdbx_strand_id
1 'polypeptide(L)'
;MAGKNRQDITMGFWRENVDRIIEFNDRRLLSAHGSISNAQMEEMVKKIYEKYDNNRKNQEAQEADYEDLLELENLEEALKHRKD
;
A
#
# COMPACT_ATOMS: atom_id res chain seq x y z
N MET A 1 -13.58 -21.00 -9.07
CA MET A 1 -12.74 -19.88 -9.56
C MET A 1 -13.65 -18.79 -10.08
N ALA A 2 -13.89 -17.73 -9.30
CA ALA A 2 -14.74 -16.62 -9.76
C ALA A 2 -13.88 -15.69 -10.63
N GLY A 3 -14.10 -15.76 -11.94
CA GLY A 3 -13.43 -14.91 -12.91
C GLY A 3 -13.70 -13.45 -12.62
N LYS A 4 -12.64 -12.69 -12.30
CA LYS A 4 -12.71 -11.24 -12.18
C LYS A 4 -12.91 -10.69 -13.58
N ASN A 5 -14.17 -10.39 -13.90
CA ASN A 5 -14.60 -9.86 -15.19
C ASN A 5 -13.90 -8.50 -15.39
N ARG A 6 -12.77 -8.47 -16.09
CA ARG A 6 -12.03 -7.25 -16.45
C ARG A 6 -12.76 -6.61 -17.62
N GLN A 7 -13.81 -5.87 -17.32
CA GLN A 7 -14.53 -5.03 -18.27
C GLN A 7 -13.83 -3.67 -18.30
N ASP A 8 -13.52 -3.18 -19.50
CA ASP A 8 -13.00 -1.82 -19.67
C ASP A 8 -14.10 -0.81 -19.34
N ILE A 9 -13.90 -0.09 -18.25
CA ILE A 9 -14.89 0.86 -17.73
C ILE A 9 -14.62 2.23 -18.35
N THR A 10 -15.57 2.77 -19.10
CA THR A 10 -15.41 4.09 -19.74
C THR A 10 -15.61 5.24 -18.75
N MET A 11 -15.08 6.42 -19.06
CA MET A 11 -15.33 7.64 -18.26
C MET A 11 -16.81 8.06 -18.25
N GLY A 12 -17.60 7.66 -19.24
CA GLY A 12 -19.05 7.85 -19.25
C GLY A 12 -19.73 6.99 -18.20
N PHE A 13 -19.40 5.69 -18.16
CA PHE A 13 -19.91 4.79 -17.13
C PHE A 13 -19.59 5.27 -15.72
N TRP A 14 -18.34 5.71 -15.47
CA TRP A 14 -17.94 6.22 -14.16
C TRP A 14 -18.76 7.44 -13.73
N ARG A 15 -19.01 8.40 -14.64
CA ARG A 15 -19.82 9.58 -14.33
C ARG A 15 -21.27 9.25 -13.95
N GLU A 16 -21.83 8.18 -14.50
CA GLU A 16 -23.24 7.81 -14.29
C GLU A 16 -23.45 6.81 -13.13
N ASN A 17 -22.41 6.07 -12.73
CA ASN A 17 -22.54 4.92 -11.84
C ASN A 17 -21.67 5.00 -10.57
N VAL A 18 -20.80 6.00 -10.43
CA VAL A 18 -19.91 6.11 -9.25
C VAL A 18 -20.66 6.08 -7.92
N ASP A 19 -21.78 6.80 -7.81
CA ASP A 19 -22.55 6.85 -6.56
C ASP A 19 -23.12 5.48 -6.20
N ARG A 20 -23.71 4.78 -7.18
CA ARG A 20 -24.24 3.42 -7.02
C ARG A 20 -23.15 2.41 -6.65
N ILE A 21 -21.95 2.56 -7.20
CA ILE A 21 -20.80 1.72 -6.86
C ILE A 21 -20.37 1.94 -5.41
N ILE A 22 -20.33 3.19 -4.95
CA ILE A 22 -19.95 3.53 -3.58
C ILE A 22 -20.98 2.95 -2.60
N GLU A 23 -22.27 3.15 -2.84
CA GLU A 23 -23.35 2.58 -2.03
C GLU A 23 -23.33 1.05 -1.99
N PHE A 24 -23.09 0.40 -3.14
CA PHE A 24 -22.99 -1.05 -3.24
C PHE A 24 -21.83 -1.64 -2.40
N ASN A 25 -20.76 -0.86 -2.17
CA ASN A 25 -19.62 -1.29 -1.36
C ASN A 25 -19.77 -0.94 0.14
N ASP A 26 -21.00 -0.74 0.62
CA ASP A 26 -21.34 -0.35 1.99
C ASP A 26 -20.60 0.93 2.45
N ARG A 27 -20.25 1.81 1.50
CA ARG A 27 -19.66 3.12 1.77
C ARG A 27 -20.76 4.17 1.68
N ARG A 28 -20.79 5.09 2.65
CA ARG A 28 -21.73 6.21 2.61
C ARG A 28 -21.28 7.23 1.57
N LEU A 29 -22.23 7.69 0.75
CA LEU A 29 -22.02 8.85 -0.12
C LEU A 29 -21.76 10.10 0.72
N LEU A 30 -20.87 10.95 0.22
CA LEU A 30 -20.65 12.26 0.81
C LEU A 30 -21.85 13.14 0.49
N SER A 31 -22.60 13.53 1.51
CA SER A 31 -23.81 14.37 1.37
C SER A 31 -23.50 15.83 1.04
N ALA A 32 -22.23 16.24 1.14
CA ALA A 32 -21.76 17.59 0.85
C ALA A 32 -20.30 17.57 0.37
N HIS A 33 -19.87 18.69 -0.19
CA HIS A 33 -18.51 18.97 -0.69
C HIS A 33 -17.40 18.89 0.38
N GLY A 34 -17.73 18.47 1.61
CA GLY A 34 -16.88 18.55 2.79
C GLY A 34 -16.72 19.99 3.29
N SER A 35 -16.15 20.14 4.48
CA SER A 35 -15.76 21.43 5.09
C SER A 35 -14.25 21.68 5.01
N ILE A 36 -13.50 20.75 4.43
CA ILE A 36 -12.04 20.76 4.37
C ILE A 36 -11.62 21.46 3.09
N SER A 37 -10.84 22.54 3.22
CA SER A 37 -10.26 23.21 2.06
C SER A 37 -9.22 22.32 1.38
N ASN A 38 -8.95 22.56 0.09
CA ASN A 38 -7.93 21.82 -0.66
C ASN A 38 -6.55 21.85 0.06
N ALA A 39 -6.13 23.00 0.60
CA ALA A 39 -4.89 23.10 1.36
C ALA A 39 -4.86 22.23 2.64
N GLN A 40 -5.97 22.17 3.38
CA GLN A 40 -6.08 21.30 4.57
C GLN A 40 -6.07 19.82 4.19
N MET A 41 -6.71 19.47 3.06
CA MET A 41 -6.68 18.11 2.52
C MET A 41 -5.25 17.71 2.12
N GLU A 42 -4.52 18.58 1.41
CA GLU A 42 -3.13 18.34 1.02
C GLU A 42 -2.21 18.12 2.22
N GLU A 43 -2.34 18.95 3.26
CA GLU A 43 -1.55 18.81 4.49
C GLU A 43 -1.84 17.47 5.19
N MET A 44 -3.11 17.08 5.27
CA MET A 44 -3.51 15.81 5.87
C MET A 44 -2.96 14.61 5.08
N VAL A 45 -3.13 14.63 3.76
CA VAL A 45 -2.65 13.56 2.89
C VAL A 45 -1.13 13.43 2.97
N LYS A 46 -0.41 14.55 2.93
CA LYS A 46 1.05 14.56 3.10
C LYS A 46 1.50 13.85 4.37
N LYS A 47 0.88 14.18 5.52
CA LYS A 47 1.19 13.52 6.81
C LYS A 47 0.94 12.02 6.79
N ILE A 48 -0.13 11.57 6.13
CA ILE A 48 -0.46 10.14 6.01
C ILE A 48 0.61 9.41 5.18
N TYR A 49 0.99 9.99 4.04
CA TYR A 49 2.01 9.39 3.19
C TYR A 49 3.40 9.40 3.83
N GLU A 50 3.77 10.48 4.54
CA GLU A 50 5.03 10.52 5.29
C GLU A 50 5.10 9.43 6.37
N LYS A 51 4.01 9.23 7.12
CA LYS A 51 3.93 8.15 8.11
C LYS A 51 4.07 6.78 7.47
N TYR A 52 3.38 6.55 6.35
CA TYR A 52 3.47 5.29 5.62
C TYR A 52 4.90 5.04 5.09
N ASP A 53 5.51 6.04 4.46
CA ASP A 53 6.86 5.93 3.89
C ASP A 53 7.91 5.64 4.96
N ASN A 54 7.83 6.31 6.12
CA ASN A 54 8.72 6.04 7.25
C ASN A 54 8.57 4.61 7.77
N ASN A 55 7.34 4.14 7.93
CA ASN A 55 7.09 2.76 8.37
C ASN A 55 7.64 1.74 7.37
N ARG A 56 7.40 1.96 6.07
CA ARG A 56 7.90 1.11 4.99
C ARG A 56 9.42 1.03 4.98
N LYS A 57 10.11 2.18 5.03
CA LYS A 57 11.58 2.24 5.06
C LYS A 57 12.17 1.54 6.28
N ASN A 58 11.54 1.70 7.45
CA ASN A 58 12.01 1.03 8.67
C ASN A 58 11.85 -0.48 8.56
N GLN A 59 10.76 -0.95 7.98
CA GLN A 59 10.55 -2.38 7.73
C GLN A 59 11.57 -2.92 6.72
N GLU A 60 11.79 -2.22 5.61
CA GLU A 60 12.79 -2.60 4.60
C GLU A 60 14.20 -2.66 5.18
N ALA A 61 14.57 -1.72 6.05
CA ALA A 61 15.86 -1.76 6.74
C ALA A 61 15.98 -2.98 7.67
N GLN A 62 14.94 -3.31 8.42
CA GLN A 62 14.94 -4.49 9.30
C GLN A 62 15.02 -5.81 8.52
N GLU A 63 14.33 -5.89 7.38
CA GLU A 63 14.36 -7.06 6.51
C GLU A 63 15.75 -7.23 5.89
N ALA A 64 16.37 -6.15 5.40
CA ALA A 64 17.74 -6.18 4.90
C ALA A 64 18.76 -6.59 5.98
N ASP A 65 18.67 -6.03 7.19
CA ASP A 65 19.53 -6.40 8.31
C ASP A 65 19.40 -7.90 8.65
N TYR A 66 18.18 -8.45 8.57
CA TYR A 66 17.93 -9.87 8.81
C TYR A 66 18.51 -10.76 7.70
N GLU A 67 18.34 -10.37 6.44
CA GLU A 67 18.92 -11.09 5.30
C GLU A 67 20.44 -11.10 5.33
N ASP A 68 21.07 -9.96 5.66
CA ASP A 68 22.52 -9.85 5.83
C ASP A 68 23.04 -10.78 6.94
N LEU A 69 22.34 -10.84 8.08
CA LEU A 69 22.69 -11.76 9.18
C LEU A 69 22.60 -13.23 8.75
N LEU A 70 21.56 -13.58 8.01
CA LEU A 70 21.37 -14.94 7.50
C LEU A 70 22.47 -15.31 6.49
N GLU A 71 22.88 -14.39 5.63
CA GLU A 71 23.99 -14.60 4.70
C GLU A 71 25.30 -14.84 5.46
N LEU A 72 25.57 -14.06 6.51
CA LEU A 72 26.76 -14.23 7.35
C LEU A 72 26.79 -15.58 8.06
N GLU A 73 25.67 -16.05 8.61
CA GLU A 73 25.55 -17.36 9.27
C GLU A 73 25.83 -18.50 8.27
N ASN A 74 25.23 -18.43 7.08
CA ASN A 74 25.46 -19.41 6.01
C ASN A 74 26.93 -19.44 5.55
N LEU A 75 27.57 -18.27 5.43
CA LEU A 75 28.99 -18.19 5.11
C LEU A 75 29.85 -18.82 6.21
N GLU A 76 29.54 -18.59 7.49
CA GLU A 76 30.26 -19.20 8.61
C GLU A 76 30.17 -20.73 8.57
N GLU A 77 28.97 -21.29 8.36
CA GLU A 77 28.77 -22.74 8.23
C GLU A 77 29.56 -23.32 7.05
N ALA A 78 29.50 -22.68 5.88
CA ALA A 78 30.24 -23.10 4.70
C ALA A 78 31.77 -23.10 4.95
N LEU A 79 32.29 -22.12 5.70
CA LEU A 79 33.69 -22.06 6.07
C LEU A 79 34.10 -23.18 7.04
N LYS A 80 33.24 -23.53 8.00
CA LYS A 80 33.47 -24.65 8.92
C LYS A 80 33.55 -25.97 8.15
N HIS A 81 32.59 -26.23 7.27
CA HIS A 81 32.54 -27.45 6.46
C HIS A 81 33.71 -27.63 5.46
N ARG A 82 34.41 -26.57 5.07
CA ARG A 82 35.62 -26.66 4.21
C ARG A 82 36.92 -26.91 4.97
N LYS A 83 36.93 -26.73 6.30
CA LYS A 83 38.12 -26.93 7.14
C LYS A 83 38.22 -28.36 7.70
N ASP A 84 37.14 -29.14 7.61
CA ASP A 84 37.09 -30.58 7.83
C ASP A 84 37.45 -31.35 6.54
#